data_AF-A0A931W6A7-F1
#
_entry.id   AF-A0A931W6A7-F1
#
_cell.length_a   1.000
_cell.length_b   1.000
_cell.length_c   1.000
_cell.angle_alpha   90.00
_cell.angle_beta   90.00
_cell.angle_gamma   90.00
#
_symmetry.space_group_name_H-M   'P 1'
#
loop_
_entity.id
_entity.type
_entity.pdbx_description
1 polymer ?
#
loop_
_entity_poly.entity_id
_entity_poly.type
_entity_poly.pdbx_seq_one_letter_code
_entity_poly.pdbx_strand_id
1 'polypeptide(L)'
;MKVRAKQLTEKQRIEVLDSLYTAAGAVKGRQAMKLFLRDLLTESERIMLGRRILIARKLIAGDSQRAIEAQLRVGKDTVWRVQRWLLDQFPGYEQAIAELEKEIEKRNFRKQYAQSALFRLKKKYPGHFILFPFPRSKK
;
A
#
# COMPACT_ATOMS: atom_id res chain seq x y z
N MET A 1 -30.12 -0.58 -4.36
CA MET A 1 -30.02 0.86 -4.72
C MET A 1 -28.79 1.47 -4.05
N LYS A 2 -27.99 2.28 -4.76
CA LYS A 2 -26.88 3.02 -4.16
C LYS A 2 -27.42 4.21 -3.37
N VAL A 3 -27.49 4.09 -2.04
CA VAL A 3 -27.92 5.19 -1.17
C VAL A 3 -26.87 6.30 -1.21
N ARG A 4 -27.29 7.55 -1.45
CA ARG A 4 -26.36 8.68 -1.44
C ARG A 4 -26.00 9.00 0.01
N ALA A 5 -24.73 9.31 0.28
CA ALA A 5 -24.27 9.64 1.63
C ALA A 5 -25.04 10.80 2.31
N LYS A 6 -25.65 11.69 1.51
CA LYS A 6 -26.49 12.81 1.97
C LYS A 6 -27.91 12.41 2.41
N GLN A 7 -28.34 11.19 2.11
CA GLN A 7 -29.68 10.67 2.43
C GLN A 7 -29.70 9.88 3.74
N LEU A 8 -28.55 9.61 4.33
CA LEU A 8 -28.45 8.92 5.62
C LEU A 8 -28.57 9.93 6.75
N THR A 9 -29.34 9.58 7.78
CA THR A 9 -29.29 10.30 9.05
C THR A 9 -27.91 10.12 9.69
N GLU A 10 -27.51 11.06 10.54
CA GLU A 10 -26.21 10.99 11.20
C GLU A 10 -26.06 9.69 12.02
N LYS A 11 -27.13 9.27 12.72
CA LYS A 11 -27.14 8.00 13.47
C LYS A 11 -26.89 6.79 12.59
N GLN A 12 -27.58 6.68 11.46
CA GLN A 12 -27.40 5.58 10.50
C GLN A 12 -26.00 5.60 9.88
N ARG A 13 -25.45 6.79 9.61
CA ARG A 13 -24.09 6.92 9.09
C ARG A 13 -23.07 6.39 10.10
N ILE A 14 -23.21 6.77 11.37
CA ILE A 14 -22.33 6.29 12.44
C ILE A 14 -22.40 4.78 12.55
N GLU A 15 -23.60 4.21 12.63
CA GLU A 15 -23.80 2.76 12.74
C GLU A 15 -23.16 1.97 11.58
N VAL A 16 -23.36 2.44 10.35
CA VAL A 16 -22.79 1.79 9.16
C VAL A 16 -21.26 1.86 9.16
N LEU A 17 -20.68 3.01 9.47
CA LEU A 17 -19.23 3.19 9.46
C LEU A 17 -18.57 2.47 10.64
N ASP A 18 -19.18 2.51 11.82
CA ASP A 18 -18.69 1.82 13.01
C ASP A 18 -18.65 0.29 12.81
N SER A 19 -19.71 -0.27 12.21
CA SER A 19 -19.76 -1.69 11.84
C SER A 19 -18.62 -2.07 10.88
N LEU A 20 -18.35 -1.22 9.88
CA LEU A 20 -17.26 -1.44 8.93
C LEU A 20 -15.89 -1.40 9.60
N TYR A 21 -15.64 -0.41 10.46
CA TYR A 21 -14.35 -0.26 11.14
C TYR A 21 -14.12 -1.36 12.17
N THR A 22 -15.15 -1.75 12.91
CA THR A 22 -15.10 -2.87 13.86
C THR A 22 -14.79 -4.18 13.14
N ALA A 23 -15.47 -4.47 12.03
CA ALA A 23 -15.20 -5.67 11.23
C ALA A 23 -13.77 -5.65 10.66
N ALA A 24 -13.32 -4.53 10.10
CA ALA A 24 -11.97 -4.40 9.54
C ALA A 24 -10.87 -4.55 10.62
N GLY A 25 -11.09 -4.00 11.83
CA GLY A 25 -10.16 -4.11 12.96
C GLY A 25 -10.09 -5.50 13.57
N ALA A 26 -11.19 -6.27 13.54
CA ALA A 26 -11.22 -7.65 14.03
C ALA A 26 -10.42 -8.62 13.13
N VAL A 27 -10.27 -8.30 11.85
CA VAL A 27 -9.60 -9.16 10.87
C VAL A 27 -8.08 -9.09 11.02
N LYS A 28 -7.49 -10.15 11.55
CA LYS A 28 -6.03 -10.23 11.76
C LYS A 28 -5.34 -11.04 10.66
N GLY A 29 -4.30 -10.44 10.08
CA GLY A 29 -3.42 -11.09 9.12
C GLY A 29 -3.85 -10.96 7.67
N ARG A 30 -2.86 -11.07 6.77
CA ARG A 30 -3.02 -10.78 5.33
C ARG A 30 -4.04 -11.70 4.64
N GLN A 31 -4.05 -12.99 4.99
CA GLN A 31 -4.93 -13.96 4.32
C GLN A 31 -6.39 -13.73 4.69
N ALA A 32 -6.68 -13.50 5.97
CA ALA A 32 -8.03 -13.16 6.43
C ALA A 32 -8.50 -11.83 5.82
N MET A 33 -7.64 -10.81 5.79
CA MET A 33 -7.95 -9.53 5.16
C MET A 33 -8.22 -9.65 3.65
N LYS A 34 -7.49 -10.53 2.95
CA LYS A 34 -7.73 -10.82 1.53
C LYS A 34 -9.12 -11.41 1.31
N LEU A 35 -9.55 -12.36 2.14
CA LEU A 35 -10.87 -12.98 2.07
C LEU A 35 -11.96 -11.95 2.39
N PHE A 36 -11.80 -11.21 3.49
CA PHE A 36 -12.71 -10.14 3.88
C PHE A 36 -12.93 -9.12 2.76
N LEU A 37 -11.86 -8.58 2.17
CA LEU A 37 -11.98 -7.61 1.08
C LEU A 37 -12.56 -8.22 -0.20
N ARG A 38 -12.30 -9.50 -0.48
CA ARG A 38 -12.88 -10.20 -1.65
C ARG A 38 -14.38 -10.35 -1.51
N ASP A 39 -14.85 -10.65 -0.31
CA ASP A 39 -16.25 -10.93 -0.05
C ASP A 39 -17.04 -9.62 0.17
N LEU A 40 -16.40 -8.55 0.67
CA LEU A 40 -16.99 -7.23 0.87
C LEU A 40 -17.05 -6.37 -0.41
N LEU A 41 -16.02 -6.45 -1.25
CA LEU A 41 -15.84 -5.54 -2.39
C LEU A 41 -15.84 -6.30 -3.72
N THR A 42 -16.38 -5.65 -4.74
CA THR A 42 -16.26 -6.13 -6.11
C THR A 42 -14.79 -6.14 -6.57
N GLU A 43 -14.47 -6.92 -7.60
CA GLU A 43 -13.12 -6.95 -8.16
C GLU A 43 -12.65 -5.57 -8.64
N SER A 44 -13.53 -4.84 -9.33
CA SER A 44 -13.26 -3.48 -9.81
C SER A 44 -12.95 -2.51 -8.67
N GLU A 45 -13.68 -2.58 -7.56
CA GLU A 45 -13.42 -1.75 -6.38
C GLU A 45 -12.07 -2.08 -5.74
N ARG A 46 -11.74 -3.37 -5.61
CA ARG A 46 -10.42 -3.79 -5.10
C ARG A 46 -9.27 -3.28 -5.96
N ILE A 47 -9.40 -3.38 -7.29
CA ILE A 47 -8.40 -2.86 -8.22
C ILE A 47 -8.29 -1.33 -8.10
N MET A 48 -9.41 -0.61 -8.01
CA MET A 48 -9.40 0.85 -7.85
C MET A 48 -8.71 1.29 -6.55
N LEU A 49 -9.01 0.65 -5.43
CA LEU A 49 -8.38 0.95 -4.15
C LEU A 49 -6.87 0.62 -4.18
N GLY A 50 -6.50 -0.52 -4.75
CA GLY A 50 -5.10 -0.89 -4.94
C GLY A 50 -4.32 0.10 -5.80
N ARG A 51 -4.93 0.59 -6.90
CA ARG A 51 -4.31 1.62 -7.75
C ARG A 51 -4.09 2.92 -7.01
N ARG A 52 -5.01 3.36 -6.14
CA ARG A 52 -4.82 4.57 -5.31
C ARG A 52 -3.61 4.44 -4.40
N ILE A 53 -3.44 3.29 -3.73
CA ILE A 53 -2.27 3.00 -2.89
C ILE A 53 -0.98 3.05 -3.73
N LEU A 54 -0.98 2.46 -4.93
CA LEU A 54 0.18 2.49 -5.83
C LEU A 54 0.53 3.90 -6.33
N ILE A 55 -0.48 4.71 -6.64
CA ILE A 55 -0.29 6.12 -7.01
C ILE A 55 0.38 6.85 -5.85
N ALA A 56 -0.13 6.70 -4.63
CA ALA A 56 0.40 7.37 -3.44
C ALA A 56 1.88 7.03 -3.22
N ARG A 57 2.22 5.73 -3.31
CA ARG A 57 3.59 5.25 -3.23
C ARG A 57 4.50 5.92 -4.27
N LYS A 58 4.04 6.01 -5.52
CA LYS A 58 4.80 6.63 -6.61
C LYS A 58 4.99 8.12 -6.43
N LEU A 59 3.96 8.82 -5.96
CA LEU A 59 4.03 10.24 -5.63
C LEU A 59 5.05 10.50 -4.51
N ILE A 60 5.05 9.67 -3.45
CA ILE A 60 6.03 9.75 -2.36
C ILE A 60 7.46 9.44 -2.87
N ALA A 61 7.59 8.53 -3.83
CA ALA A 61 8.87 8.24 -4.48
C ALA A 61 9.36 9.35 -5.44
N GLY A 62 8.57 10.40 -5.66
CA GLY A 62 8.91 11.52 -6.54
C GLY A 62 8.58 11.32 -8.02
N ASP A 63 7.79 10.30 -8.39
CA ASP A 63 7.37 10.10 -9.78
C ASP A 63 6.47 11.26 -10.24
N SER A 64 6.66 11.73 -11.47
CA SER A 64 5.78 12.76 -12.06
C SER A 64 4.37 12.21 -12.34
N GLN A 65 3.35 13.07 -12.23
CA GLN A 65 1.95 12.68 -12.50
C GLN A 65 1.79 11.99 -13.87
N ARG A 66 2.43 12.52 -14.92
CA ARG A 66 2.40 11.96 -16.27
C ARG A 66 2.98 10.54 -16.33
N ALA A 67 4.07 10.28 -15.61
CA ALA A 67 4.66 8.96 -15.53
C ALA A 67 3.71 7.96 -14.84
N ILE A 68 3.05 8.41 -13.77
CA ILE A 68 2.07 7.60 -13.03
C ILE A 68 0.86 7.27 -13.90
N GLU A 69 0.33 8.25 -14.63
CA GLU A 69 -0.78 8.08 -15.58
C GLU A 69 -0.44 7.02 -16.64
N ALA A 70 0.73 7.13 -17.27
CA ALA A 70 1.18 6.21 -18.30
C ALA A 70 1.39 4.78 -17.76
N GLN A 71 2.04 4.64 -16.60
CA GLN A 71 2.40 3.34 -16.03
C GLN A 71 1.20 2.60 -15.44
N LEU A 72 0.31 3.31 -14.73
CA LEU A 72 -0.84 2.70 -14.06
C LEU A 72 -2.13 2.75 -14.88
N ARG A 73 -2.12 3.41 -16.06
CA ARG A 73 -3.29 3.63 -16.92
C ARG A 73 -4.45 4.22 -16.13
N VAL A 74 -4.17 5.31 -15.43
CA VAL A 74 -5.13 6.04 -14.59
C VAL A 74 -5.31 7.46 -15.13
N GLY A 75 -6.52 8.00 -15.01
CA GLY A 75 -6.79 9.37 -15.42
C GLY A 75 -6.17 10.38 -14.46
N LYS A 76 -5.83 11.56 -14.99
CA LYS A 76 -5.24 12.69 -14.27
C LYS A 76 -5.98 13.07 -13.00
N ASP A 77 -7.31 13.09 -13.05
CA ASP A 77 -8.16 13.43 -11.89
C ASP A 77 -8.01 12.46 -10.72
N THR A 78 -7.63 11.21 -10.99
CA THR A 78 -7.40 10.21 -9.94
C THR A 78 -6.06 10.46 -9.28
N VAL A 79 -5.01 10.72 -10.08
CA VAL A 79 -3.67 11.03 -9.57
C VAL A 79 -3.70 12.30 -8.74
N TRP A 80 -4.35 13.34 -9.26
CA TRP A 80 -4.47 14.63 -8.57
C TRP A 80 -5.25 14.52 -7.26
N ARG A 81 -6.34 13.73 -7.20
CA ARG A 81 -7.07 13.49 -5.94
C ARG A 81 -6.19 12.81 -4.89
N VAL A 82 -5.43 11.79 -5.29
CA VAL A 82 -4.52 11.10 -4.37
C VAL A 82 -3.41 12.03 -3.91
N GLN A 83 -2.85 12.85 -4.81
CA GLN A 83 -1.86 13.86 -4.43
C GLN A 83 -2.43 14.86 -3.44
N ARG A 84 -3.67 15.34 -3.66
CA ARG A 84 -4.35 16.21 -2.71
C ARG A 84 -4.51 15.54 -1.33
N TRP A 85 -4.88 14.26 -1.27
CA TRP A 85 -4.95 13.55 0.02
C TRP A 85 -3.60 13.41 0.73
N LEU A 86 -2.49 13.37 -0.01
CA LEU A 86 -1.17 13.41 0.59
C LEU A 86 -0.82 14.81 1.08
N LEU A 87 -1.16 15.85 0.33
CA LEU A 87 -0.88 17.25 0.68
C LEU A 87 -1.74 17.76 1.85
N ASP A 88 -3.01 17.38 1.88
CA ASP A 88 -3.97 17.73 2.94
C ASP A 88 -3.69 16.99 4.26
N GLN A 89 -2.55 16.29 4.36
CA GLN A 89 -2.07 15.56 5.53
C GLN A 89 -3.11 14.63 6.14
N PHE A 90 -3.71 13.73 5.36
CA PHE A 90 -4.55 12.68 5.93
C PHE A 90 -3.65 11.67 6.68
N PRO A 91 -3.56 11.74 8.03
CA PRO A 91 -2.50 11.06 8.77
C PRO A 91 -2.60 9.54 8.66
N GLY A 92 -3.84 9.02 8.58
CA GLY A 92 -4.07 7.58 8.38
C GLY A 92 -3.57 7.06 7.04
N TYR A 93 -3.52 7.90 5.99
CA TYR A 93 -3.06 7.48 4.68
C TYR A 93 -1.54 7.42 4.62
N GLU A 94 -0.84 8.42 5.17
CA GLU A 94 0.62 8.41 5.27
C GLU A 94 1.12 7.25 6.13
N GLN A 95 0.48 7.03 7.30
CA GLN A 95 0.82 5.91 8.17
C GLN A 95 0.64 4.57 7.45
N ALA A 96 -0.46 4.38 6.74
CA ALA A 96 -0.72 3.14 5.99
C ALA A 96 0.34 2.89 4.91
N ILE A 97 0.80 3.93 4.20
CA ILE A 97 1.87 3.79 3.21
C ILE A 97 3.22 3.48 3.88
N ALA A 98 3.54 4.14 4.99
CA ALA A 98 4.79 3.87 5.72
C ALA A 98 4.85 2.43 6.26
N GLU A 99 3.74 1.92 6.80
CA GLU A 99 3.63 0.53 7.25
C GLU A 99 3.72 -0.45 6.07
N LEU A 100 3.14 -0.11 4.93
CA LEU A 100 3.24 -0.90 3.71
C LEU A 100 4.70 -1.03 3.24
N GLU A 101 5.46 0.06 3.16
CA GLU A 101 6.87 -0.01 2.76
C GLU A 101 7.69 -0.89 3.70
N LYS A 102 7.51 -0.72 5.03
CA LYS A 102 8.17 -1.57 6.04
C LYS A 102 7.88 -3.05 5.80
N GLU A 103 6.63 -3.42 5.49
CA GLU A 103 6.28 -4.81 5.23
C GLU A 103 6.80 -5.33 3.89
N ILE A 104 6.90 -4.47 2.87
CA ILE A 104 7.54 -4.83 1.60
C ILE A 104 9.05 -5.08 1.81
N GLU A 105 9.73 -4.20 2.52
CA GLU A 105 11.15 -4.34 2.85
C GLU A 105 11.43 -5.60 3.65
N LYS A 106 10.65 -5.87 4.72
CA LYS A 106 10.76 -7.12 5.49
C LYS A 106 10.59 -8.36 4.61
N ARG A 107 9.64 -8.35 3.67
CA ARG A 107 9.44 -9.47 2.74
C ARG A 107 10.59 -9.62 1.77
N ASN A 108 11.07 -8.52 1.19
CA ASN A 108 12.21 -8.54 0.27
C ASN A 108 13.47 -9.03 0.97
N PHE A 109 13.71 -8.58 2.21
CA PHE A 109 14.79 -9.07 3.05
C PHE A 109 14.68 -10.58 3.29
N ARG A 110 13.51 -11.08 3.72
CA ARG A 110 13.28 -12.52 3.94
C ARG A 110 13.52 -13.34 2.66
N LYS A 111 13.05 -12.85 1.51
CA LYS A 111 13.29 -13.48 0.21
C LYS A 111 14.78 -13.53 -0.13
N GLN A 112 15.49 -12.41 -0.04
CA GLN A 112 16.94 -12.35 -0.30
C GLN A 112 17.73 -13.26 0.64
N TYR A 113 17.36 -13.28 1.93
CA TYR A 113 17.96 -14.14 2.93
C TYR A 113 17.75 -15.64 2.65
N ALA A 114 16.56 -16.03 2.19
CA ALA A 114 16.29 -17.41 1.79
C ALA A 114 17.05 -17.79 0.50
N GLN A 115 17.04 -16.91 -0.50
CA GLN A 115 17.53 -17.20 -1.85
C GLN A 115 19.05 -17.11 -2.00
N SER A 116 19.74 -16.31 -1.19
CA SER A 116 21.17 -16.04 -1.37
C SER A 116 21.99 -16.43 -0.14
N ALA A 117 22.84 -17.47 -0.30
CA ALA A 117 23.82 -17.85 0.71
C ALA A 117 24.84 -16.73 0.98
N LEU A 118 25.25 -16.01 -0.07
CA LEU A 118 26.14 -14.86 0.04
C LEU A 118 25.52 -13.71 0.83
N PHE A 119 24.22 -13.44 0.64
CA PHE A 119 23.51 -12.44 1.43
C PHE A 119 23.48 -12.82 2.93
N ARG A 120 23.24 -14.09 3.26
CA ARG A 120 23.32 -14.61 4.63
C ARG A 120 24.72 -14.43 5.22
N LEU A 121 25.75 -14.79 4.44
CA LEU A 121 27.14 -14.72 4.86
C LEU A 121 27.58 -13.29 5.15
N LYS A 122 27.22 -12.33 4.29
CA LYS A 122 27.46 -10.89 4.50
C LYS A 122 26.79 -10.40 5.78
N LYS A 123 25.53 -10.78 6.01
CA LYS A 123 24.80 -10.33 7.20
C LYS A 123 25.45 -10.84 8.48
N LYS A 124 25.99 -12.06 8.46
CA LYS A 124 26.71 -12.67 9.60
C LYS A 124 28.12 -12.09 9.78
N TYR A 125 28.83 -11.77 8.69
CA TYR A 125 30.22 -11.30 8.72
C TYR A 125 30.42 -10.03 7.87
N PRO A 126 29.89 -8.88 8.29
CA PRO A 126 29.94 -7.65 7.48
C PRO A 126 31.37 -7.16 7.21
N GLY A 127 32.30 -7.36 8.16
CA GLY A 127 33.69 -6.94 8.05
C GLY A 127 34.48 -7.59 6.90
N HIS A 128 34.12 -8.81 6.51
CA HIS A 128 34.79 -9.52 5.41
C HIS A 128 34.41 -8.97 4.02
N PHE A 129 33.37 -8.14 3.94
CA PHE A 129 32.86 -7.57 2.69
C PHE A 129 33.16 -6.06 2.56
N ILE A 130 34.05 -5.52 3.39
CA ILE A 130 34.44 -4.10 3.33
C ILE A 130 35.15 -3.77 2.00
N LEU A 131 36.01 -4.68 1.51
CA LEU A 131 36.84 -4.47 0.32
C LEU A 131 36.23 -5.03 -0.97
N PHE A 132 35.10 -5.75 -0.89
CA PHE A 132 34.43 -6.35 -2.04
C PHE A 132 33.03 -5.74 -2.24
N PRO A 133 32.88 -4.72 -3.13
CA PRO A 133 31.58 -4.19 -3.46
C PRO A 133 30.75 -5.23 -4.24
N PHE A 134 29.46 -5.34 -3.91
CA PHE A 134 28.53 -6.20 -4.64
C PHE A 134 28.37 -5.72 -6.10
N PRO A 135 28.13 -6.62 -7.07
CA PRO A 135 27.56 -6.21 -8.35
C PRO A 135 26.23 -5.52 -8.05
N ARG A 136 26.10 -4.25 -8.44
CA ARG A 136 24.85 -3.51 -8.28
C ARG A 136 23.77 -4.28 -9.02
N SER A 137 22.70 -4.67 -8.31
CA SER A 137 21.50 -5.20 -8.96
C SER A 137 21.04 -4.15 -9.96
N LYS A 138 21.16 -4.43 -11.26
CA LYS A 138 20.62 -3.55 -12.29
C LYS A 138 19.11 -3.42 -12.03
N LYS A 139 18.67 -2.20 -11.76
CA LYS A 139 17.25 -1.85 -11.73
C LYS A 139 16.66 -2.01 -13.11
#